data_AF-A0A818GQ26-F1
#
_entry.id   AF-A0A818GQ26-F1
#
_cell.length_a   1.000
_cell.length_b   1.000
_cell.length_c   1.000
_cell.angle_alpha   90.00
_cell.angle_beta   90.00
_cell.angle_gamma   90.00
#
_symmetry.space_group_name_H-M   'P 1'
#
loop_
_entity.id
_entity.type
_entity.pdbx_description
1 polymer ?
#
loop_
_entity_poly.entity_id
_entity_poly.type
_entity_poly.pdbx_seq_one_letter_code
_entity_poly.pdbx_strand_id
1 'polypeptide(L)'
;MLLEETLPLNEEIDPEHKRKSIRDTFIKVVQEFLRNNNFTFDDIILAQGTLRPDLIESASHLASQGGHADAIKTHHNDSPMVRALRKLNRVIEPLKDFHKDEVRQIGLTLGLHSDVIYRHPFPGPGLAIRILCVDEPYMPVEYFSQTSSLLKTIINYSTMAEKQDTLLATLDMVFTANEKLLLKTLTSSDQHDYTSVLLPIRSVGVQGDARTYSFAAAISSNDEKPNWNELFILARMITKACHHINRVVYILGKRILDSKITQVTRTTLTSDIIDKARSCDYHAMMIMKQYGAYNSISQMPVVLIPIEFDREYAKEMNDKREEQIISDTNIQPIIYSCQHSVVLRTFLTKDFMTGKSAVPGETFPLDMLNDIYQTIKTNVPGISRILYDLTSKPPATTEWE
;
A
#
# COMPACT_ATOMS: atom_id res chain seq x y z
N MET A 1 -12.72 -23.66 -23.56
CA MET A 1 -12.54 -22.73 -22.43
C MET A 1 -11.94 -23.54 -21.30
N LEU A 2 -10.62 -23.46 -21.12
CA LEU A 2 -9.97 -24.03 -19.94
C LEU A 2 -10.56 -23.30 -18.73
N LEU A 3 -11.16 -24.04 -17.79
CA LEU A 3 -11.49 -23.51 -16.48
C LEU A 3 -10.14 -23.11 -15.87
N GLU A 4 -9.86 -21.81 -15.76
CA GLU A 4 -8.76 -21.33 -14.93
C GLU A 4 -9.00 -21.87 -13.52
N GLU A 5 -8.22 -22.87 -13.12
CA GLU A 5 -8.20 -23.37 -11.75
C GLU A 5 -7.74 -22.21 -10.87
N THR A 6 -8.68 -21.59 -10.15
CA THR A 6 -8.37 -20.56 -9.17
C THR A 6 -7.63 -21.24 -8.02
N LEU A 7 -6.40 -20.77 -7.74
CA LEU A 7 -5.59 -21.28 -6.64
C LEU A 7 -6.32 -21.09 -5.29
N PRO A 8 -6.02 -21.93 -4.29
CA PRO A 8 -6.39 -21.67 -2.90
C PRO A 8 -5.96 -20.26 -2.45
N LEU A 9 -6.76 -19.59 -1.63
CA LEU A 9 -6.49 -18.20 -1.21
C LEU A 9 -5.13 -18.03 -0.51
N ASN A 10 -4.65 -19.06 0.19
CA ASN A 10 -3.35 -19.10 0.86
C ASN A 10 -2.16 -19.32 -0.10
N GLU A 11 -2.41 -19.52 -1.39
CA GLU A 11 -1.40 -19.64 -2.46
C GLU A 11 -1.56 -18.54 -3.52
N GLU A 12 -2.69 -17.83 -3.53
CA GLU A 12 -2.97 -16.78 -4.50
C GLU A 12 -2.19 -15.49 -4.21
N ILE A 13 -1.54 -14.97 -5.24
CA ILE A 13 -0.76 -13.73 -5.19
C ILE A 13 -1.47 -12.58 -5.90
N ASP A 14 -2.32 -12.86 -6.88
CA ASP A 14 -3.02 -11.85 -7.65
C ASP A 14 -4.15 -11.19 -6.82
N PRO A 15 -4.13 -9.86 -6.64
CA PRO A 15 -5.14 -9.17 -5.84
C PRO A 15 -6.58 -9.32 -6.35
N GLU A 16 -6.81 -9.38 -7.66
CA GLU A 16 -8.15 -9.52 -8.22
C GLU A 16 -8.68 -10.93 -7.98
N HIS A 17 -7.82 -11.96 -8.11
CA HIS A 17 -8.17 -13.32 -7.74
C HIS A 17 -8.43 -13.47 -6.23
N LYS A 18 -7.61 -12.87 -5.36
CA LYS A 18 -7.88 -12.82 -3.90
C LYS A 18 -9.27 -12.24 -3.62
N ARG A 19 -9.58 -11.10 -4.25
CA ARG A 19 -10.88 -10.42 -4.12
C ARG A 19 -12.04 -11.30 -4.58
N LYS A 20 -11.89 -11.96 -5.72
CA LYS A 20 -12.87 -12.91 -6.27
C LYS A 20 -13.09 -14.10 -5.33
N SER A 21 -12.01 -14.76 -4.90
CA SER A 21 -12.07 -15.93 -4.02
C SER A 21 -12.71 -15.61 -2.66
N ILE A 22 -12.41 -14.45 -2.06
CA ILE A 22 -13.03 -14.02 -0.81
C ILE A 22 -14.52 -13.73 -1.01
N ARG A 23 -14.87 -13.01 -2.08
CA ARG A 23 -16.28 -12.72 -2.41
C ARG A 23 -17.08 -14.00 -2.63
N ASP A 24 -16.55 -14.92 -3.43
CA ASP A 24 -17.25 -16.16 -3.80
C ASP A 24 -17.40 -17.06 -2.56
N THR A 25 -16.40 -17.09 -1.68
CA THR A 25 -16.47 -17.79 -0.38
C THR A 25 -17.52 -17.17 0.54
N PHE A 26 -17.58 -15.84 0.64
CA PHE A 26 -18.60 -15.16 1.43
C PHE A 26 -20.02 -15.55 0.99
N ILE A 27 -20.26 -15.58 -0.33
CA ILE A 27 -21.57 -15.98 -0.89
C ILE A 27 -21.88 -17.45 -0.56
N LYS A 28 -20.91 -18.36 -0.67
CA LYS A 28 -21.09 -19.78 -0.29
C LYS A 28 -21.48 -19.92 1.17
N VAL A 29 -20.80 -19.19 2.08
CA VAL A 29 -21.12 -19.21 3.52
C VAL A 29 -22.54 -18.68 3.78
N VAL A 30 -22.96 -17.62 3.08
CA VAL A 30 -24.35 -17.12 3.19
C VAL A 30 -25.36 -18.17 2.72
N GLN A 31 -25.10 -18.84 1.58
CA GLN A 31 -25.98 -19.90 1.08
C GLN A 31 -26.08 -21.07 2.05
N GLU A 32 -24.95 -21.49 2.63
CA GLU A 32 -24.91 -22.55 3.63
C GLU A 32 -25.68 -22.15 4.89
N PHE A 33 -25.51 -20.90 5.36
CA PHE A 33 -26.26 -20.37 6.49
C PHE A 33 -27.78 -20.43 6.25
N LEU A 34 -28.25 -19.99 5.07
CA LEU A 34 -29.67 -20.04 4.73
C LEU A 34 -30.21 -21.47 4.71
N ARG A 35 -29.48 -22.38 4.04
CA ARG A 35 -29.84 -23.80 3.99
C ARG A 35 -29.93 -24.42 5.39
N ASN A 36 -28.96 -24.15 6.25
CA ASN A 36 -28.91 -24.71 7.61
C ASN A 36 -30.03 -24.16 8.52
N ASN A 37 -30.58 -22.99 8.20
CA ASN A 37 -31.70 -22.38 8.93
C ASN A 37 -33.06 -22.59 8.22
N ASN A 38 -33.13 -23.46 7.21
CA ASN A 38 -34.33 -23.73 6.41
C ASN A 38 -34.96 -22.47 5.78
N PHE A 39 -34.13 -21.48 5.46
CA PHE A 39 -34.56 -20.34 4.67
C PHE A 39 -34.11 -20.53 3.22
N THR A 40 -34.97 -20.11 2.29
CA THR A 40 -34.58 -19.90 0.90
C THR A 40 -34.29 -18.44 0.67
N PHE A 41 -33.72 -18.13 -0.50
CA PHE A 41 -33.60 -16.74 -0.89
C PHE A 41 -34.97 -16.07 -0.91
N ASP A 42 -36.05 -16.74 -1.32
CA ASP A 42 -37.41 -16.20 -1.39
C ASP A 42 -38.05 -15.87 -0.03
N ASP A 43 -37.45 -16.31 1.08
CA ASP A 43 -37.92 -16.04 2.44
C ASP A 43 -37.25 -14.82 3.08
N ILE A 44 -36.12 -14.33 2.53
CA ILE A 44 -35.31 -13.26 3.15
C ILE A 44 -35.31 -11.92 2.40
N ILE A 45 -35.32 -10.80 3.13
CA ILE A 45 -35.00 -9.49 2.57
C ILE A 45 -33.54 -9.17 2.87
N LEU A 46 -32.77 -8.79 1.85
CA LEU A 46 -31.37 -8.38 2.02
C LEU A 46 -31.31 -6.88 2.28
N ALA A 47 -30.94 -6.49 3.51
CA ALA A 47 -30.64 -5.10 3.84
C ALA A 47 -29.14 -4.81 3.65
N GLN A 48 -28.80 -3.78 2.88
CA GLN A 48 -27.42 -3.33 2.68
C GLN A 48 -27.21 -1.90 3.18
N GLY A 49 -26.05 -1.65 3.77
CA GLY A 49 -25.63 -0.31 4.20
C GLY A 49 -25.04 0.55 3.09
N THR A 50 -25.41 0.30 1.83
CA THR A 50 -24.94 1.06 0.66
C THR A 50 -25.29 2.54 0.83
N LEU A 51 -24.32 3.43 0.56
CA LEU A 51 -24.49 4.88 0.66
C LEU A 51 -24.72 5.51 -0.70
N ARG A 52 -25.16 6.77 -0.71
CA ARG A 52 -25.35 7.56 -1.94
C ARG A 52 -24.12 7.60 -2.86
N PRO A 53 -22.88 7.84 -2.35
CA PRO A 53 -21.69 7.88 -3.20
C PRO A 53 -21.40 6.53 -3.90
N ASP A 54 -21.68 5.41 -3.22
CA ASP A 54 -21.44 4.06 -3.76
C ASP A 54 -22.33 3.78 -4.98
N LEU A 55 -23.55 4.32 -5.01
CA LEU A 55 -24.47 4.18 -6.14
C LEU A 55 -24.05 5.03 -7.35
N ILE A 56 -23.45 6.20 -7.11
CA ILE A 56 -22.94 7.08 -8.19
C ILE A 56 -21.72 6.43 -8.85
N GLU A 57 -20.80 5.86 -8.06
CA GLU A 57 -19.64 5.10 -8.56
C GLU A 57 -20.11 3.87 -9.37
N SER A 58 -21.13 3.16 -8.89
CA SER A 58 -21.79 2.06 -9.62
C SER A 58 -22.45 2.50 -10.94
N ALA A 59 -23.04 3.69 -10.98
CA ALA A 59 -23.67 4.22 -12.20
C ALA A 59 -22.64 4.61 -13.27
N SER A 60 -21.49 5.14 -12.87
CA SER A 60 -20.38 5.38 -13.80
C SER A 60 -19.84 4.09 -14.43
N HIS A 61 -19.84 2.98 -13.68
CA HIS A 61 -19.48 1.65 -14.18
C HIS A 61 -20.46 1.07 -15.21
N LEU A 62 -21.75 1.40 -15.11
CA LEU A 62 -22.77 0.98 -16.08
C LEU A 62 -22.72 1.85 -17.34
N ALA A 63 -22.42 3.15 -17.20
CA ALA A 63 -22.25 4.07 -18.32
C ALA A 63 -20.99 3.76 -19.15
N SER A 64 -19.92 3.26 -18.52
CA SER A 64 -18.69 2.84 -19.21
C SER A 64 -18.77 1.47 -19.91
N GLN A 65 -19.86 0.70 -19.76
CA GLN A 65 -20.08 -0.46 -20.66
C GLN A 65 -20.34 -0.06 -22.11
N GLY A 66 -20.60 1.22 -22.38
CA GLY A 66 -20.76 1.78 -23.73
C GLY A 66 -19.54 2.54 -24.28
N GLY A 67 -18.43 2.65 -23.54
CA GLY A 67 -17.25 3.42 -23.97
C GLY A 67 -15.98 2.98 -23.25
N HIS A 68 -14.87 2.89 -23.98
CA HIS A 68 -13.54 2.36 -23.63
C HIS A 68 -12.90 2.81 -22.29
N ALA A 69 -13.53 2.53 -21.16
CA ALA A 69 -12.97 2.74 -19.83
C ALA A 69 -13.04 1.43 -19.05
N ASP A 70 -11.87 0.78 -18.89
CA ASP A 70 -11.73 -0.42 -18.08
C ASP A 70 -12.15 -0.14 -16.64
N ALA A 71 -13.01 -1.00 -16.11
CA ALA A 71 -13.66 -0.83 -14.83
C ALA A 71 -12.65 -0.64 -13.68
N ILE A 72 -12.65 0.54 -13.07
CA ILE A 72 -11.72 0.92 -11.98
C ILE A 72 -11.88 0.06 -10.72
N LYS A 73 -13.09 -0.46 -10.39
CA LYS A 73 -13.32 -1.51 -9.38
C LYS A 73 -14.59 -2.33 -9.67
N THR A 74 -14.59 -3.63 -9.41
CA THR A 74 -15.86 -4.36 -9.27
C THR A 74 -16.45 -4.09 -7.89
N HIS A 75 -17.67 -3.56 -7.81
CA HIS A 75 -18.32 -3.30 -6.52
C HIS A 75 -18.46 -4.60 -5.73
N HIS A 76 -18.01 -4.59 -4.46
CA HIS A 76 -18.10 -5.74 -3.55
C HIS A 76 -19.54 -6.24 -3.33
N ASN A 77 -20.52 -5.35 -3.49
CA ASN A 77 -21.94 -5.63 -3.25
C ASN A 77 -22.70 -6.11 -4.48
N ASP A 78 -22.09 -6.15 -5.66
CA ASP A 78 -22.77 -6.54 -6.91
C ASP A 78 -22.39 -7.97 -7.32
N SER A 79 -22.89 -8.96 -6.57
CA SER A 79 -22.75 -10.37 -6.92
C SER A 79 -23.95 -10.86 -7.75
N PRO A 80 -23.82 -11.96 -8.52
CA PRO A 80 -24.95 -12.55 -9.25
C PRO A 80 -26.17 -12.82 -8.35
N MET A 81 -25.92 -13.19 -7.09
CA MET A 81 -26.96 -13.36 -6.06
C MET A 81 -27.67 -12.05 -5.73
N VAL A 82 -26.93 -10.97 -5.46
CA VAL A 82 -27.53 -9.66 -5.17
C VAL A 82 -28.32 -9.14 -6.38
N ARG A 83 -27.83 -9.36 -7.60
CA ARG A 83 -28.56 -9.03 -8.83
C ARG A 83 -29.88 -9.80 -8.94
N ALA A 84 -29.90 -11.09 -8.61
CA ALA A 84 -31.11 -11.90 -8.61
C ALA A 84 -32.12 -11.38 -7.57
N LEU A 85 -31.68 -11.13 -6.33
CA LEU A 85 -32.54 -10.56 -5.27
C LEU A 85 -33.05 -9.17 -5.63
N ARG A 86 -32.21 -8.33 -6.27
CA ARG A 86 -32.58 -6.98 -6.70
C ARG A 86 -33.65 -7.02 -7.79
N LYS A 87 -33.58 -7.95 -8.76
CA LYS A 87 -34.63 -8.17 -9.77
C LYS A 87 -35.97 -8.58 -9.17
N LEU A 88 -35.96 -9.25 -8.02
CA LEU A 88 -37.15 -9.66 -7.28
C LEU A 88 -37.67 -8.57 -6.34
N ASN A 89 -37.06 -7.38 -6.29
CA ASN A 89 -37.35 -6.29 -5.34
C ASN A 89 -37.14 -6.68 -3.87
N ARG A 90 -36.14 -7.53 -3.58
CA ARG A 90 -35.88 -8.09 -2.24
C ARG A 90 -34.57 -7.58 -1.63
N VAL A 91 -34.03 -6.48 -2.18
CA VAL A 91 -32.88 -5.74 -1.64
C VAL A 91 -33.37 -4.38 -1.17
N ILE A 92 -33.07 -4.04 0.08
CA ILE A 92 -33.34 -2.72 0.65
C ILE A 92 -32.03 -2.03 1.04
N GLU A 93 -31.92 -0.74 0.74
CA GLU A 93 -30.74 0.08 1.01
C GLU A 93 -31.18 1.32 1.80
N PRO A 94 -31.36 1.20 3.13
CA PRO A 94 -31.97 2.27 3.93
C PRO A 94 -31.14 3.56 3.97
N LEU A 95 -29.83 3.44 3.72
CA LEU A 95 -28.86 4.54 3.83
C LEU A 95 -28.53 5.19 2.48
N LYS A 96 -29.17 4.78 1.39
CA LYS A 96 -28.84 5.18 0.02
C LYS A 96 -28.96 6.68 -0.25
N ASP A 97 -29.76 7.39 0.54
CA ASP A 97 -30.02 8.82 0.37
C ASP A 97 -29.14 9.70 1.27
N PHE A 98 -28.29 9.09 2.11
CA PHE A 98 -27.47 9.79 3.09
C PHE A 98 -25.98 9.82 2.71
N HIS A 99 -25.32 10.89 3.15
CA HIS A 99 -23.87 11.05 3.16
C HIS A 99 -23.25 10.44 4.43
N LYS A 100 -21.93 10.23 4.42
CA LYS A 100 -21.21 9.48 5.45
C LYS A 100 -21.25 10.15 6.84
N ASP A 101 -21.19 11.47 6.86
CA ASP A 101 -21.36 12.30 8.05
C ASP A 101 -22.78 12.20 8.63
N GLU A 102 -23.81 12.21 7.78
CA GLU A 102 -25.21 12.02 8.18
C GLU A 102 -25.43 10.62 8.79
N VAL A 103 -24.87 9.57 8.18
CA VAL A 103 -24.95 8.20 8.72
C VAL A 103 -24.29 8.10 10.09
N ARG A 104 -23.21 8.86 10.35
CA ARG A 104 -22.61 8.91 11.68
C ARG A 104 -23.54 9.56 12.70
N GLN A 105 -24.22 10.64 12.34
CA GLN A 105 -25.20 11.30 13.22
C GLN A 105 -26.41 10.39 13.50
N ILE A 106 -26.88 9.67 12.49
CA ILE A 106 -27.92 8.64 12.66
C ILE A 106 -27.45 7.58 13.66
N GLY A 107 -26.23 7.07 13.50
CA GLY A 107 -25.65 6.10 14.43
C GLY A 107 -25.61 6.60 15.88
N LEU A 108 -25.22 7.86 16.11
CA LEU A 108 -25.20 8.47 17.43
C LEU A 108 -26.62 8.60 18.00
N THR A 109 -27.58 9.00 17.17
CA THR A 109 -28.99 9.14 17.57
C THR A 109 -29.61 7.79 17.92
N LEU A 110 -29.18 6.71 17.25
CA LEU A 110 -29.57 5.33 17.57
C LEU A 110 -28.89 4.76 18.82
N GLY A 111 -28.00 5.52 19.47
CA GLY A 111 -27.29 5.10 20.69
C GLY A 111 -26.10 4.17 20.45
N LEU A 112 -25.58 4.10 19.22
CA LEU A 112 -24.35 3.33 18.95
C LEU A 112 -23.13 4.00 19.59
N HIS A 113 -22.20 3.19 20.09
CA HIS A 113 -20.98 3.70 20.70
C HIS A 113 -20.13 4.47 19.68
N SER A 114 -19.57 5.61 20.09
CA SER A 114 -18.76 6.48 19.23
C SER A 114 -17.60 5.73 18.57
N ASP A 115 -16.95 4.80 19.29
CA ASP A 115 -15.85 3.99 18.74
C ASP A 115 -16.25 3.15 17.52
N VAL A 116 -17.51 2.73 17.42
CA VAL A 116 -18.01 1.97 16.26
C VAL A 116 -18.30 2.90 15.09
N ILE A 117 -18.78 4.11 15.37
CA ILE A 117 -19.20 5.12 14.38
C ILE A 117 -17.98 5.76 13.71
N TYR A 118 -16.96 6.08 14.50
CA TYR A 118 -15.74 6.75 14.03
C TYR A 118 -14.61 5.79 13.65
N ARG A 119 -14.86 4.48 13.67
CA ARG A 119 -13.89 3.49 13.17
C ARG A 119 -13.45 3.82 11.75
N HIS A 120 -12.17 3.62 11.48
CA HIS A 120 -11.64 3.71 10.13
C HIS A 120 -12.35 2.70 9.21
N PRO A 121 -12.58 3.05 7.94
CA PRO A 121 -13.02 2.08 6.96
C PRO A 121 -12.07 0.89 6.91
N PHE A 122 -12.65 -0.30 6.85
CA PHE A 122 -11.91 -1.55 6.68
C PHE A 122 -12.41 -2.24 5.41
N PRO A 123 -11.54 -2.62 4.47
CA PRO A 123 -11.97 -3.19 3.21
C PRO A 123 -12.61 -4.57 3.41
N GLY A 124 -13.54 -4.95 2.53
CA GLY A 124 -14.20 -6.27 2.58
C GLY A 124 -13.21 -7.45 2.58
N PRO A 125 -12.21 -7.49 1.69
CA PRO A 125 -11.12 -8.48 1.72
C PRO A 125 -10.19 -8.39 2.95
N GLY A 126 -10.32 -7.34 3.75
CA GLY A 126 -9.55 -7.14 4.96
C GLY A 126 -8.03 -7.13 4.74
N LEU A 127 -7.30 -7.87 5.58
CA LEU A 127 -5.84 -7.94 5.53
C LEU A 127 -5.30 -8.63 4.27
N ALA A 128 -6.13 -9.35 3.51
CA ALA A 128 -5.69 -10.05 2.29
C ALA A 128 -5.12 -9.11 1.22
N ILE A 129 -5.53 -7.83 1.25
CA ILE A 129 -5.05 -6.74 0.38
C ILE A 129 -4.15 -5.74 1.13
N ARG A 130 -3.70 -6.10 2.33
CA ARG A 130 -2.67 -5.37 3.09
C ARG A 130 -1.43 -6.22 3.32
N ILE A 131 -1.38 -7.42 2.74
CA ILE A 131 -0.24 -8.31 2.74
C ILE A 131 0.12 -8.53 1.28
N LEU A 132 1.23 -7.94 0.84
CA LEU A 132 1.71 -8.15 -0.52
C LEU A 132 2.25 -9.57 -0.62
N CYS A 133 1.56 -10.38 -1.41
CA CYS A 133 1.96 -11.76 -1.65
C CYS A 133 2.80 -11.84 -2.93
N VAL A 134 3.91 -12.57 -2.84
CA VAL A 134 4.86 -12.76 -3.94
C VAL A 134 5.49 -14.14 -3.82
N ASP A 135 5.68 -14.79 -4.96
CA ASP A 135 6.55 -15.97 -5.07
C ASP A 135 7.96 -15.58 -5.51
N GLU A 136 8.07 -14.67 -6.49
CA GLU A 136 9.33 -14.26 -7.10
C GLU A 136 9.47 -12.73 -7.15
N PRO A 137 10.70 -12.18 -7.18
CA PRO A 137 10.90 -10.74 -7.30
C PRO A 137 10.40 -10.22 -8.64
N TYR A 138 9.60 -9.15 -8.62
CA TYR A 138 9.13 -8.50 -9.84
C TYR A 138 10.23 -7.60 -10.41
N MET A 139 10.98 -8.14 -11.38
CA MET A 139 12.09 -7.44 -12.04
C MET A 139 12.11 -7.61 -13.57
N PRO A 140 11.12 -7.06 -14.31
CA PRO A 140 11.11 -7.10 -15.77
C PRO A 140 12.38 -6.48 -16.36
N VAL A 141 13.07 -7.23 -17.22
CA VAL A 141 14.37 -6.86 -17.80
C VAL A 141 14.29 -5.54 -18.58
N GLU A 142 13.17 -5.33 -19.27
CA GLU A 142 12.92 -4.18 -20.15
C GLU A 142 13.04 -2.84 -19.42
N TYR A 143 12.46 -2.72 -18.21
CA TYR A 143 12.32 -1.43 -17.56
C TYR A 143 12.79 -1.37 -16.10
N PHE A 144 13.10 -2.49 -15.43
CA PHE A 144 13.60 -2.45 -14.04
C PHE A 144 14.93 -1.69 -13.92
N SER A 145 15.90 -2.03 -14.78
CA SER A 145 17.22 -1.38 -14.77
C SER A 145 17.13 0.09 -15.14
N GLN A 146 16.37 0.42 -16.19
CA GLN A 146 16.17 1.80 -16.62
C GLN A 146 15.48 2.64 -15.54
N THR A 147 14.41 2.12 -14.94
CA THR A 147 13.67 2.81 -13.86
C THR A 147 14.55 2.99 -12.63
N SER A 148 15.35 1.99 -12.26
CA SER A 148 16.30 2.10 -11.15
C SER A 148 17.38 3.13 -11.40
N SER A 149 17.92 3.20 -12.62
CA SER A 149 18.93 4.21 -12.98
C SER A 149 18.33 5.61 -12.98
N LEU A 150 17.15 5.80 -13.57
CA LEU A 150 16.45 7.09 -13.57
C LEU A 150 16.13 7.57 -12.15
N LEU A 151 15.66 6.67 -11.27
CA LEU A 151 15.44 6.96 -9.85
C LEU A 151 16.72 7.43 -9.15
N LYS A 152 17.86 6.76 -9.41
CA LYS A 152 19.17 7.16 -8.88
C LYS A 152 19.61 8.51 -9.41
N THR A 153 19.38 8.80 -10.69
CA THR A 153 19.67 10.11 -11.30
C THR A 153 18.83 11.22 -10.67
N ILE A 154 17.55 10.97 -10.38
CA ILE A 154 16.67 11.95 -9.73
C ILE A 154 17.17 12.26 -8.32
N ILE A 155 17.53 11.25 -7.52
CA ILE A 155 18.01 11.45 -6.14
C ILE A 155 19.38 12.13 -6.10
N ASN A 156 20.24 11.88 -7.08
CA ASN A 156 21.58 12.48 -7.17
C ASN A 156 21.64 13.68 -8.13
N TYR A 157 20.50 14.31 -8.43
CA TYR A 157 20.41 15.30 -9.52
C TYR A 157 21.37 16.48 -9.32
N SER A 158 21.56 16.96 -8.09
CA SER A 158 22.49 18.06 -7.77
C SER A 158 23.93 17.82 -8.25
N THR A 159 24.43 16.59 -8.13
CA THR A 159 25.79 16.19 -8.52
C THR A 159 25.87 15.73 -9.98
N MET A 160 24.75 15.26 -10.55
CA MET A 160 24.69 14.74 -11.92
C MET A 160 24.31 15.80 -12.95
N ALA A 161 23.70 16.93 -12.55
CA ALA A 161 23.17 17.96 -13.46
C ALA A 161 24.21 18.55 -14.43
N GLU A 162 25.50 18.46 -14.11
CA GLU A 162 26.59 18.97 -14.96
C GLU A 162 27.17 17.92 -15.92
N LYS A 163 26.77 16.65 -15.77
CA LYS A 163 27.21 15.56 -16.65
C LYS A 163 26.30 15.45 -17.86
N GLN A 164 26.86 15.16 -19.02
CA GLN A 164 26.06 14.91 -20.22
C GLN A 164 25.57 13.45 -20.19
N ASP A 165 24.33 13.24 -19.77
CA ASP A 165 23.70 11.92 -19.61
C ASP A 165 22.35 11.89 -20.36
N THR A 166 22.09 10.80 -21.09
CA THR A 166 20.83 10.59 -21.83
C THR A 166 19.61 10.54 -20.90
N LEU A 167 19.79 10.12 -19.63
CA LEU A 167 18.73 10.12 -18.63
C LEU A 167 18.32 11.54 -18.22
N LEU A 168 19.25 12.50 -18.23
CA LEU A 168 18.94 13.91 -17.93
C LEU A 168 18.07 14.52 -19.02
N ALA A 169 18.25 14.12 -20.28
CA ALA A 169 17.37 14.54 -21.38
C ALA A 169 15.92 14.07 -21.16
N THR A 170 15.72 12.90 -20.53
CA THR A 170 14.38 12.45 -20.13
C THR A 170 13.77 13.37 -19.07
N LEU A 171 14.55 13.79 -18.08
CA LEU A 171 14.10 14.74 -17.07
C LEU A 171 13.81 16.13 -17.65
N ASP A 172 14.57 16.57 -18.66
CA ASP A 172 14.35 17.84 -19.36
C ASP A 172 13.03 17.88 -20.13
N MET A 173 12.54 16.73 -20.62
CA MET A 173 11.23 16.63 -21.26
C MET A 173 10.07 16.69 -20.26
N VAL A 174 10.29 16.29 -19.01
CA VAL A 174 9.24 16.16 -17.98
C VAL A 174 9.15 17.38 -17.07
N PHE A 175 10.29 17.97 -16.71
CA PHE A 175 10.38 19.04 -15.72
C PHE A 175 10.63 20.40 -16.35
N THR A 176 9.90 21.40 -15.86
CA THR A 176 10.16 22.80 -16.16
C THR A 176 11.49 23.28 -15.57
N ALA A 177 12.01 24.42 -16.04
CA ALA A 177 13.25 25.00 -15.50
C ALA A 177 13.18 25.24 -13.98
N ASN A 178 12.03 25.69 -13.47
CA ASN A 178 11.79 25.92 -12.04
C ASN A 178 11.76 24.61 -11.25
N GLU A 179 11.11 23.56 -11.79
CA GLU A 179 11.10 22.23 -11.17
C GLU A 179 12.51 21.64 -11.11
N LYS A 180 13.34 21.83 -12.14
CA LYS A 180 14.75 21.37 -12.12
C LYS A 180 15.59 22.11 -11.09
N LEU A 181 15.41 23.42 -10.92
CA LEU A 181 16.07 24.19 -9.87
C LEU A 181 15.65 23.71 -8.47
N LEU A 182 14.36 23.45 -8.29
CA LEU A 182 13.82 22.87 -7.06
C LEU A 182 14.42 21.49 -6.81
N LEU A 183 14.46 20.60 -7.81
CA LEU A 183 15.06 19.28 -7.70
C LEU A 183 16.55 19.36 -7.33
N LYS A 184 17.31 20.28 -7.93
CA LYS A 184 18.71 20.53 -7.57
C LYS A 184 18.87 20.95 -6.11
N THR A 185 17.92 21.72 -5.58
CA THR A 185 17.92 22.12 -4.16
C THR A 185 17.59 20.94 -3.25
N LEU A 186 16.49 20.23 -3.54
CA LEU A 186 16.01 19.06 -2.76
C LEU A 186 17.03 17.90 -2.69
N THR A 187 17.94 17.82 -3.66
CA THR A 187 18.92 16.74 -3.79
C THR A 187 20.34 17.21 -3.47
N SER A 188 20.51 18.42 -2.93
CA SER A 188 21.82 18.95 -2.57
C SER A 188 22.46 18.08 -1.49
N SER A 189 23.64 17.51 -1.79
CA SER A 189 24.39 16.65 -0.85
C SER A 189 24.88 17.40 0.39
N ASP A 190 24.94 18.73 0.32
CA ASP A 190 25.27 19.59 1.46
C ASP A 190 24.13 19.66 2.49
N GLN A 191 22.90 19.33 2.07
CA GLN A 191 21.70 19.40 2.90
C GLN A 191 21.19 18.03 3.32
N HIS A 192 21.33 17.01 2.46
CA HIS A 192 20.74 15.70 2.67
C HIS A 192 21.64 14.55 2.19
N ASP A 193 21.61 13.43 2.92
CA ASP A 193 22.25 12.17 2.52
C ASP A 193 21.22 11.15 2.03
N TYR A 194 20.43 11.52 1.01
CA TYR A 194 19.42 10.63 0.45
C TYR A 194 20.04 9.50 -0.37
N THR A 195 19.51 8.29 -0.18
CA THR A 195 19.66 7.15 -1.09
C THR A 195 18.30 6.61 -1.47
N SER A 196 18.24 5.88 -2.57
CA SER A 196 17.02 5.23 -3.02
C SER A 196 17.24 3.85 -3.61
N VAL A 197 16.19 3.05 -3.53
CA VAL A 197 16.13 1.72 -4.13
C VAL A 197 14.75 1.47 -4.72
N LEU A 198 14.74 0.87 -5.92
CA LEU A 198 13.50 0.38 -6.54
C LEU A 198 13.17 -0.98 -5.92
N LEU A 199 11.95 -1.13 -5.41
CA LEU A 199 11.52 -2.37 -4.76
C LEU A 199 11.03 -3.38 -5.80
N PRO A 200 11.48 -4.65 -5.75
CA PRO A 200 11.08 -5.69 -6.70
C PRO A 200 9.68 -6.27 -6.37
N ILE A 201 8.71 -5.40 -6.15
CA ILE A 201 7.31 -5.72 -5.82
C ILE A 201 6.38 -4.83 -6.65
N ARG A 202 5.12 -5.26 -6.78
CA ARG A 202 4.07 -4.48 -7.43
C ARG A 202 3.19 -3.84 -6.38
N SER A 203 2.77 -2.61 -6.64
CA SER A 203 1.78 -1.89 -5.83
C SER A 203 0.71 -1.32 -6.74
N VAL A 204 -0.54 -1.33 -6.28
CA VAL A 204 -1.63 -0.72 -7.05
C VAL A 204 -1.48 0.81 -7.11
N GLY A 205 -1.75 1.35 -8.30
CA GLY A 205 -1.95 2.77 -8.58
C GLY A 205 -3.17 3.01 -9.46
N VAL A 206 -3.48 4.29 -9.69
CA VAL A 206 -4.45 4.79 -10.65
C VAL A 206 -3.77 5.88 -11.46
N GLN A 207 -3.66 5.67 -12.77
CA GLN A 207 -3.09 6.63 -13.71
C GLN A 207 -4.10 6.82 -14.85
N GLY A 208 -4.56 8.06 -15.04
CA GLY A 208 -5.72 8.32 -15.88
C GLY A 208 -6.97 7.62 -15.33
N ASP A 209 -7.67 6.90 -16.20
CA ASP A 209 -8.90 6.18 -15.87
C ASP A 209 -8.67 4.67 -15.62
N ALA A 210 -7.41 4.23 -15.53
CA ALA A 210 -7.07 2.82 -15.39
C ALA A 210 -6.31 2.52 -14.09
N ARG A 211 -6.59 1.33 -13.54
CA ARG A 211 -5.83 0.74 -12.45
C ARG A 211 -4.51 0.19 -13.00
N THR A 212 -3.40 0.48 -12.33
CA THR A 212 -2.07 0.00 -12.72
C THR A 212 -1.42 -0.78 -11.58
N TYR A 213 -0.55 -1.73 -11.90
CA TYR A 213 0.26 -2.46 -10.93
C TYR A 213 1.74 -2.35 -11.33
N SER A 214 2.45 -1.46 -10.65
CA SER A 214 3.82 -1.07 -10.97
C SER A 214 4.66 -0.91 -9.70
N PHE A 215 5.92 -0.50 -9.83
CA PHE A 215 6.87 -0.53 -8.71
C PHE A 215 6.52 0.44 -7.59
N ALA A 216 7.12 0.16 -6.43
CA ALA A 216 7.32 1.15 -5.38
C ALA A 216 8.82 1.50 -5.30
N ALA A 217 9.14 2.77 -5.03
CA ALA A 217 10.48 3.24 -4.75
C ALA A 217 10.61 3.60 -3.27
N ALA A 218 11.75 3.28 -2.66
CA ALA A 218 12.04 3.63 -1.28
C ALA A 218 13.19 4.64 -1.22
N ILE A 219 13.08 5.61 -0.31
CA ILE A 219 14.08 6.64 -0.01
C ILE A 219 14.50 6.47 1.46
N SER A 220 15.77 6.68 1.78
CA SER A 220 16.24 6.78 3.17
C SER A 220 17.37 7.80 3.27
N SER A 221 17.64 8.32 4.46
CA SER A 221 18.82 9.15 4.74
C SER A 221 19.34 8.94 6.15
N ASN A 222 20.49 9.55 6.45
CA ASN A 222 21.05 9.64 7.79
C ASN A 222 20.60 10.93 8.53
N ASP A 223 19.67 11.68 7.95
CA ASP A 223 19.19 12.94 8.52
C ASP A 223 18.46 12.63 9.85
N GLU A 224 18.92 13.24 10.95
CA GLU A 224 18.28 13.05 12.27
C GLU A 224 16.82 13.52 12.28
N LYS A 225 16.52 14.57 11.50
CA LYS A 225 15.19 15.14 11.31
C LYS A 225 14.94 15.34 9.83
N PRO A 226 14.43 14.32 9.12
CA PRO A 226 14.14 14.45 7.70
C PRO A 226 13.10 15.55 7.46
N ASN A 227 13.32 16.37 6.44
CA ASN A 227 12.35 17.38 6.05
C ASN A 227 11.20 16.71 5.27
N TRP A 228 10.12 16.42 5.97
CA TRP A 228 8.98 15.71 5.40
C TRP A 228 8.35 16.44 4.22
N ASN A 229 8.25 17.77 4.27
CA ASN A 229 7.68 18.55 3.17
C ASN A 229 8.49 18.41 1.88
N GLU A 230 9.81 18.44 1.99
CA GLU A 230 10.73 18.22 0.87
C GLU A 230 10.63 16.78 0.33
N LEU A 231 10.56 15.78 1.22
CA LEU A 231 10.33 14.38 0.84
C LEU A 231 9.01 14.19 0.08
N PHE A 232 7.92 14.86 0.50
CA PHE A 232 6.64 14.83 -0.22
C PHE A 232 6.72 15.45 -1.61
N ILE A 233 7.45 16.57 -1.75
CA ILE A 233 7.68 17.19 -3.06
C ILE A 233 8.51 16.25 -3.94
N LEU A 234 9.61 15.70 -3.41
CA LEU A 234 10.48 14.78 -4.11
C LEU A 234 9.73 13.52 -4.56
N ALA A 235 8.89 12.94 -3.71
CA ALA A 235 8.02 11.81 -4.05
C ALA A 235 7.11 12.12 -5.24
N ARG A 236 6.48 13.31 -5.26
CA ARG A 236 5.65 13.75 -6.39
C ARG A 236 6.46 13.88 -7.66
N MET A 237 7.66 14.46 -7.59
CA MET A 237 8.54 14.60 -8.74
C MET A 237 8.98 13.24 -9.30
N ILE A 238 9.36 12.29 -8.44
CA ILE A 238 9.70 10.92 -8.85
C ILE A 238 8.53 10.27 -9.59
N THR A 239 7.32 10.32 -9.05
CA THR A 239 6.16 9.71 -9.72
C THR A 239 5.75 10.43 -11.01
N LYS A 240 6.07 11.73 -11.16
CA LYS A 240 5.85 12.49 -12.39
C LYS A 240 6.85 12.07 -13.49
N ALA A 241 8.11 11.81 -13.13
CA ALA A 241 9.16 11.42 -14.07
C ALA A 241 9.18 9.92 -14.40
N CYS A 242 8.76 9.07 -13.45
CA CYS A 242 8.83 7.62 -13.56
C CYS A 242 7.42 7.03 -13.54
N HIS A 243 6.77 6.89 -14.70
CA HIS A 243 5.41 6.32 -14.79
C HIS A 243 5.32 4.85 -14.32
N HIS A 244 6.44 4.11 -14.31
CA HIS A 244 6.54 2.77 -13.73
C HIS A 244 6.66 2.75 -12.19
N ILE A 245 6.58 3.90 -11.52
CA ILE A 245 6.58 4.00 -10.06
C ILE A 245 5.21 4.50 -9.61
N ASN A 246 4.43 3.62 -8.99
CA ASN A 246 3.14 3.96 -8.43
C ASN A 246 3.25 4.60 -7.04
N ARG A 247 4.32 4.29 -6.31
CA ARG A 247 4.49 4.71 -4.91
C ARG A 247 5.92 5.08 -4.58
N VAL A 248 6.07 6.07 -3.71
CA VAL A 248 7.33 6.43 -3.08
C VAL A 248 7.13 6.37 -1.56
N VAL A 249 8.02 5.66 -0.89
CA VAL A 249 8.02 5.48 0.56
C VAL A 249 9.32 5.97 1.16
N TYR A 250 9.27 6.45 2.40
CA TYR A 250 10.46 6.78 3.19
C TYR A 250 10.73 5.67 4.22
N ILE A 251 11.95 5.15 4.28
CA ILE A 251 12.37 4.12 5.24
C ILE A 251 12.76 4.81 6.55
N LEU A 252 12.11 4.42 7.65
CA LEU A 252 12.42 4.96 8.97
C LEU A 252 13.71 4.34 9.54
N GLY A 253 14.46 5.16 10.27
CA GLY A 253 15.76 4.80 10.85
C GLY A 253 16.93 5.23 9.98
N LYS A 254 18.08 4.56 10.15
CA LYS A 254 19.32 4.88 9.42
C LYS A 254 19.20 4.60 7.93
N ARG A 255 20.00 5.32 7.14
CA ARG A 255 20.20 5.10 5.70
C ARG A 255 20.51 3.64 5.40
N ILE A 256 19.84 3.09 4.39
CA ILE A 256 20.17 1.75 3.88
C ILE A 256 21.48 1.79 3.09
N LEU A 257 22.23 0.69 3.10
CA LEU A 257 23.35 0.52 2.18
C LEU A 257 22.92 -0.13 0.87
N ASP A 258 21.83 -0.92 0.93
CA ASP A 258 21.35 -1.73 -0.19
C ASP A 258 21.17 -0.90 -1.47
N SER A 259 22.14 -1.04 -2.37
CA SER A 259 22.14 -0.31 -3.65
C SER A 259 21.16 -0.92 -4.67
N LYS A 260 20.74 -2.17 -4.42
CA LYS A 260 19.75 -2.94 -5.18
C LYS A 260 19.18 -4.06 -4.30
N ILE A 261 17.87 -4.26 -4.36
CA ILE A 261 17.21 -5.41 -3.75
C ILE A 261 16.78 -6.37 -4.87
N THR A 262 17.33 -7.57 -4.87
CA THR A 262 17.10 -8.58 -5.93
C THR A 262 16.33 -9.82 -5.46
N GLN A 263 16.03 -9.90 -4.18
CA GLN A 263 15.27 -11.00 -3.60
C GLN A 263 14.11 -10.44 -2.80
N VAL A 264 13.07 -11.25 -2.68
CA VAL A 264 11.90 -11.01 -1.85
C VAL A 264 11.74 -12.17 -0.88
N THR A 265 11.13 -11.92 0.27
CA THR A 265 10.70 -12.98 1.18
C THR A 265 9.42 -13.59 0.62
N ARG A 266 9.46 -14.83 0.13
CA ARG A 266 8.27 -15.51 -0.37
C ARG A 266 7.13 -15.40 0.65
N THR A 267 6.00 -14.86 0.22
CA THR A 267 4.91 -14.49 1.13
C THR A 267 3.57 -14.81 0.48
N THR A 268 2.75 -15.58 1.19
CA THR A 268 1.35 -15.85 0.85
C THR A 268 0.48 -15.70 2.11
N LEU A 269 -0.84 -15.86 1.98
CA LEU A 269 -1.79 -15.65 3.09
C LEU A 269 -1.86 -16.84 4.05
N THR A 270 -0.73 -17.14 4.72
CA THR A 270 -0.65 -18.15 5.80
C THR A 270 -1.00 -17.54 7.16
N SER A 271 -1.33 -18.38 8.15
CA SER A 271 -1.72 -17.92 9.49
C SER A 271 -0.65 -17.02 10.12
N ASP A 272 0.61 -17.45 10.10
CA ASP A 272 1.72 -16.72 10.72
C ASP A 272 1.91 -15.33 10.11
N ILE A 273 1.77 -15.22 8.78
CA ILE A 273 1.88 -13.95 8.06
C ILE A 273 0.70 -13.03 8.38
N ILE A 274 -0.52 -13.59 8.43
CA ILE A 274 -1.72 -12.83 8.80
C ILE A 274 -1.63 -12.35 10.25
N ASP A 275 -1.17 -13.18 11.18
CA ASP A 275 -1.01 -12.82 12.59
C ASP A 275 0.09 -11.77 12.78
N LYS A 276 1.19 -11.84 12.01
CA LYS A 276 2.21 -10.80 11.95
C LYS A 276 1.63 -9.46 11.48
N ALA A 277 0.89 -9.46 10.37
CA ALA A 277 0.24 -8.26 9.84
C ALA A 277 -0.80 -7.69 10.82
N ARG A 278 -1.59 -8.56 11.46
CA ARG A 278 -2.57 -8.18 12.49
C ARG A 278 -1.90 -7.54 13.70
N SER A 279 -0.76 -8.07 14.13
CA SER A 279 0.01 -7.52 15.25
C SER A 279 0.56 -6.13 14.91
N CYS A 280 1.09 -5.94 13.69
CA CYS A 280 1.55 -4.63 13.22
C CYS A 280 0.41 -3.60 13.19
N ASP A 281 -0.74 -3.96 12.60
CA ASP A 281 -1.92 -3.11 12.53
C ASP A 281 -2.44 -2.75 13.93
N TYR A 282 -2.56 -3.74 14.83
CA TYR A 282 -2.98 -3.54 16.21
C TYR A 282 -2.09 -2.53 16.94
N HIS A 283 -0.77 -2.71 16.90
CA HIS A 283 0.16 -1.81 17.59
C HIS A 283 0.08 -0.39 17.04
N ALA A 284 0.02 -0.21 15.71
CA ALA A 284 -0.11 1.11 15.12
C ALA A 284 -1.43 1.80 15.53
N MET A 285 -2.55 1.09 15.45
CA MET A 285 -3.87 1.61 15.79
C MET A 285 -4.01 1.93 17.28
N MET A 286 -3.42 1.10 18.14
CA MET A 286 -3.39 1.32 19.60
C MET A 286 -2.67 2.62 19.93
N ILE A 287 -1.46 2.84 19.40
CA ILE A 287 -0.69 4.06 19.65
C ILE A 287 -1.46 5.29 19.12
N MET A 288 -2.05 5.22 17.92
CA MET A 288 -2.88 6.32 17.40
C MET A 288 -4.05 6.69 18.33
N LYS A 289 -4.69 5.69 18.97
CA LYS A 289 -5.76 5.92 19.94
C LYS A 289 -5.23 6.56 21.22
N GLN A 290 -4.08 6.13 21.73
CA GLN A 290 -3.45 6.70 22.92
C GLN A 290 -3.09 8.19 22.73
N TYR A 291 -2.65 8.56 21.53
CA TYR A 291 -2.37 9.95 21.16
C TYR A 291 -3.61 10.77 20.78
N GLY A 292 -4.81 10.18 20.77
CA GLY A 292 -6.04 10.86 20.35
C GLY A 292 -6.10 11.21 18.85
N ALA A 293 -5.15 10.72 18.05
CA ALA A 293 -5.03 11.01 16.62
C ALA A 293 -5.84 10.04 15.73
N TYR A 294 -6.52 9.05 16.31
CA TYR A 294 -7.30 8.07 15.54
C TYR A 294 -8.34 8.75 14.63
N ASN A 295 -9.02 9.79 15.11
CA ASN A 295 -10.07 10.48 14.35
C ASN A 295 -9.54 11.59 13.43
N SER A 296 -8.26 11.97 13.52
CA SER A 296 -7.67 13.03 12.66
C SER A 296 -7.26 12.49 11.29
N ILE A 297 -7.10 11.17 11.15
CA ILE A 297 -6.77 10.49 9.91
C ILE A 297 -8.02 9.77 9.37
N SER A 298 -8.30 9.89 8.07
CA SER A 298 -9.49 9.25 7.47
C SER A 298 -9.36 7.72 7.45
N GLN A 299 -8.16 7.23 7.18
CA GLN A 299 -7.79 5.80 7.23
C GLN A 299 -6.27 5.66 7.27
N MET A 300 -5.74 4.65 7.95
CA MET A 300 -4.32 4.31 7.88
C MET A 300 -4.09 2.81 7.62
N PRO A 301 -4.05 2.33 6.36
CA PRO A 301 -3.62 0.97 6.11
C PRO A 301 -2.21 0.71 6.65
N VAL A 302 -2.06 -0.40 7.37
CA VAL A 302 -0.76 -0.94 7.78
C VAL A 302 -0.50 -2.15 6.90
N VAL A 303 0.52 -2.04 6.06
CA VAL A 303 0.77 -3.00 4.96
C VAL A 303 2.04 -3.78 5.24
N LEU A 304 1.98 -5.10 5.16
CA LEU A 304 3.15 -5.97 5.25
C LEU A 304 3.69 -6.23 3.84
N ILE A 305 4.97 -5.89 3.63
CA ILE A 305 5.66 -6.09 2.35
C ILE A 305 6.77 -7.14 2.46
N PRO A 306 7.01 -7.95 1.41
CA PRO A 306 7.98 -9.05 1.38
C PRO A 306 9.41 -8.57 1.12
N ILE A 307 9.83 -7.47 1.75
CA ILE A 307 11.14 -6.86 1.57
C ILE A 307 11.93 -6.90 2.87
N GLU A 308 13.14 -7.45 2.79
CA GLU A 308 14.16 -7.37 3.81
C GLU A 308 15.27 -6.39 3.36
N PHE A 309 15.50 -5.37 4.18
CA PHE A 309 16.58 -4.40 4.05
C PHE A 309 17.77 -4.79 4.95
N ASP A 310 18.88 -4.05 4.82
CA ASP A 310 20.08 -4.14 5.65
C ASP A 310 20.87 -5.44 5.50
N ARG A 311 20.71 -6.14 4.37
CA ARG A 311 21.45 -7.38 4.13
C ARG A 311 22.91 -7.10 3.80
N GLU A 312 23.21 -5.97 3.17
CA GLU A 312 24.60 -5.51 2.99
C GLU A 312 25.28 -5.21 4.33
N TYR A 313 24.59 -4.59 5.30
CA TYR A 313 25.11 -4.43 6.66
C TYR A 313 25.41 -5.77 7.34
N ALA A 314 24.53 -6.77 7.17
CA ALA A 314 24.74 -8.10 7.73
C ALA A 314 25.97 -8.79 7.11
N LYS A 315 26.20 -8.62 5.80
CA LYS A 315 27.40 -9.10 5.12
C LYS A 315 28.66 -8.43 5.65
N GLU A 316 28.71 -7.09 5.70
CA GLU A 316 29.88 -6.37 6.21
C GLU A 316 30.25 -6.76 7.65
N MET A 317 29.25 -7.04 8.51
CA MET A 317 29.48 -7.47 9.89
C MET A 317 29.94 -8.93 9.98
N ASN A 318 29.47 -9.80 9.10
CA ASN A 318 29.91 -11.19 9.03
C ASN A 318 31.32 -11.31 8.44
N ASP A 319 31.63 -10.56 7.39
CA ASP A 319 32.97 -10.53 6.78
C ASP A 319 34.03 -10.10 7.81
N LYS A 320 33.72 -9.09 8.64
CA LYS A 320 34.58 -8.66 9.77
C LYS A 320 34.74 -9.72 10.87
N ARG A 321 33.79 -10.65 11.01
CA ARG A 321 33.86 -11.77 11.99
C ARG A 321 34.58 -12.99 11.41
N GLU A 322 34.44 -13.25 10.11
CA GLU A 322 35.11 -14.35 9.42
C GLU A 322 36.62 -14.11 9.26
N GLU A 323 37.09 -12.86 9.23
CA GLU A 323 38.53 -12.54 9.34
C GLU A 323 39.18 -13.07 10.65
N GLN A 324 38.40 -13.46 11.66
CA GLN A 324 38.89 -14.10 12.90
C GLN A 324 38.77 -15.62 12.94
N ILE A 325 38.06 -16.25 11.98
CA ILE A 325 37.86 -17.71 11.95
C ILE A 325 38.06 -18.17 10.50
N ILE A 326 39.31 -18.45 10.14
CA ILE A 326 39.64 -19.16 8.90
C ILE A 326 39.12 -20.59 9.08
N SER A 327 38.01 -20.94 8.42
CA SER A 327 37.58 -22.32 8.26
C SER A 327 37.41 -22.68 6.78
N ASP A 328 37.97 -23.83 6.42
CA ASP A 328 38.27 -24.39 5.09
C ASP A 328 37.09 -24.70 4.16
N THR A 329 36.07 -23.85 4.08
CA THR A 329 34.98 -24.01 3.09
C THR A 329 34.78 -22.73 2.31
N ASN A 330 35.19 -22.74 1.03
CA ASN A 330 34.98 -21.68 0.03
C ASN A 330 33.49 -21.48 -0.37
N ILE A 331 32.55 -21.80 0.52
CA ILE A 331 31.11 -21.68 0.29
C ILE A 331 30.61 -20.49 1.08
N GLN A 332 30.52 -19.33 0.42
CA GLN A 332 29.82 -18.17 0.95
C GLN A 332 28.36 -18.54 1.23
N PRO A 333 27.83 -18.36 2.46
CA PRO A 333 26.45 -18.70 2.77
C PRO A 333 25.48 -17.85 1.96
N ILE A 334 24.56 -18.49 1.23
CA ILE A 334 23.49 -17.79 0.52
C ILE A 334 22.51 -17.26 1.58
N ILE A 335 22.54 -15.95 1.84
CA ILE A 335 21.59 -15.29 2.74
C ILE A 335 20.26 -15.10 1.98
N TYR A 336 19.29 -15.96 2.29
CA TYR A 336 17.93 -15.84 1.77
C TYR A 336 17.14 -14.76 2.51
N SER A 337 16.28 -14.04 1.79
CA SER A 337 15.32 -13.10 2.37
C SER A 337 14.30 -13.86 3.23
N CYS A 338 14.20 -13.50 4.51
CA CYS A 338 13.34 -14.16 5.50
C CYS A 338 12.50 -13.17 6.34
N GLN A 339 12.81 -11.87 6.29
CA GLN A 339 12.07 -10.84 7.02
C GLN A 339 11.09 -10.07 6.13
N HIS A 340 10.17 -9.38 6.77
CA HIS A 340 9.18 -8.51 6.13
C HIS A 340 9.42 -7.07 6.55
N SER A 341 8.88 -6.11 5.80
CA SER A 341 8.84 -4.72 6.23
C SER A 341 7.40 -4.23 6.31
N VAL A 342 7.17 -3.17 7.08
CA VAL A 342 5.82 -2.61 7.31
C VAL A 342 5.73 -1.24 6.70
N VAL A 343 4.70 -0.97 5.90
CA VAL A 343 4.40 0.37 5.38
C VAL A 343 3.24 0.96 6.17
N LEU A 344 3.45 2.13 6.75
CA LEU A 344 2.42 2.98 7.33
C LEU A 344 1.85 3.87 6.24
N ARG A 345 0.60 3.62 5.85
CA ARG A 345 -0.09 4.37 4.80
C ARG A 345 -1.12 5.30 5.42
N THR A 346 -0.71 6.48 5.89
CA THR A 346 -1.71 7.47 6.33
C THR A 346 -2.46 8.03 5.12
N PHE A 347 -3.76 8.29 5.29
CA PHE A 347 -4.60 8.79 4.21
C PHE A 347 -5.63 9.79 4.73
N LEU A 348 -5.53 11.01 4.23
CA LEU A 348 -6.44 12.12 4.46
C LEU A 348 -7.28 12.34 3.20
N THR A 349 -8.59 12.23 3.35
CA THR A 349 -9.54 12.39 2.26
C THR A 349 -10.92 12.81 2.74
N LYS A 350 -11.65 13.52 1.87
CA LYS A 350 -13.07 13.86 2.06
C LYS A 350 -14.00 12.85 1.37
N ASP A 351 -13.59 12.27 0.25
CA ASP A 351 -14.44 11.49 -0.67
C ASP A 351 -13.84 10.13 -1.09
N PHE A 352 -12.62 9.82 -0.66
CA PHE A 352 -11.81 8.66 -1.09
C PHE A 352 -11.48 8.60 -2.59
N MET A 353 -11.86 9.61 -3.39
CA MET A 353 -11.51 9.72 -4.80
C MET A 353 -10.13 10.34 -4.97
N THR A 354 -9.83 11.37 -4.18
CA THR A 354 -8.49 11.95 -4.05
C THR A 354 -8.05 11.93 -2.61
N GLY A 355 -6.75 11.95 -2.36
CA GLY A 355 -6.26 12.03 -0.99
C GLY A 355 -4.77 12.22 -0.87
N LYS A 356 -4.35 12.71 0.28
CA LYS A 356 -2.95 12.98 0.61
C LYS A 356 -2.53 12.12 1.78
N SER A 357 -1.24 11.79 1.85
CA SER A 357 -0.68 11.25 3.09
C SER A 357 -0.64 12.37 4.14
N ALA A 358 -0.79 12.01 5.41
CA ALA A 358 -0.53 12.93 6.50
C ALA A 358 0.97 13.23 6.57
N VAL A 359 1.31 14.47 6.91
CA VAL A 359 2.69 14.96 6.99
C VAL A 359 3.18 14.79 8.43
N PRO A 360 4.22 13.99 8.69
CA PRO A 360 4.79 13.88 10.01
C PRO A 360 5.32 15.22 10.53
N GLY A 361 5.00 15.56 11.78
CA GLY A 361 5.29 16.85 12.39
C GLY A 361 4.23 17.92 12.17
N GLU A 362 3.26 17.69 11.29
CA GLU A 362 2.12 18.59 11.06
C GLU A 362 0.79 17.90 11.38
N THR A 363 0.35 17.02 10.48
CA THR A 363 -0.94 16.32 10.60
C THR A 363 -0.80 14.93 11.22
N PHE A 364 0.44 14.51 11.47
CA PHE A 364 0.78 13.25 12.15
C PHE A 364 1.92 13.52 13.15
N PRO A 365 1.69 13.51 14.48
CA PRO A 365 2.74 13.82 15.45
C PRO A 365 3.99 12.94 15.30
N LEU A 366 5.19 13.54 15.40
CA LEU A 366 6.46 12.82 15.25
C LEU A 366 6.70 11.82 16.38
N ASP A 367 6.37 12.19 17.61
CA ASP A 367 6.53 11.30 18.78
C ASP A 367 5.64 10.06 18.62
N MET A 368 4.41 10.24 18.12
CA MET A 368 3.52 9.13 17.80
C MET A 368 4.09 8.23 16.70
N LEU A 369 4.68 8.80 15.64
CA LEU A 369 5.35 8.00 14.60
C LEU A 369 6.52 7.20 15.16
N ASN A 370 7.32 7.81 16.04
CA ASN A 370 8.43 7.14 16.70
C ASN A 370 7.96 6.02 17.64
N ASP A 371 6.88 6.24 18.40
CA ASP A 371 6.31 5.22 19.28
C ASP A 371 5.73 4.04 18.49
N ILE A 372 5.05 4.30 17.36
CA ILE A 372 4.63 3.24 16.42
C ILE A 372 5.86 2.46 15.95
N TYR A 373 6.92 3.17 15.53
CA TYR A 373 8.15 2.55 15.04
C TYR A 373 8.77 1.63 16.09
N GLN A 374 9.01 2.13 17.31
CA GLN A 374 9.64 1.37 18.39
C GLN A 374 8.77 0.20 18.84
N THR A 375 7.46 0.42 18.97
CA THR A 375 6.53 -0.62 19.42
C THR A 375 6.47 -1.78 18.44
N ILE A 376 6.35 -1.52 17.12
CA ILE A 376 6.33 -2.59 16.12
C ILE A 376 7.69 -3.30 16.05
N LYS A 377 8.80 -2.55 16.01
CA LYS A 377 10.16 -3.14 15.95
C LYS A 377 10.48 -4.02 17.15
N THR A 378 9.98 -3.67 18.33
CA THR A 378 10.25 -4.41 19.57
C THR A 378 9.34 -5.62 19.73
N ASN A 379 8.05 -5.50 19.42
CA ASN A 379 7.04 -6.51 19.75
C ASN A 379 6.71 -7.48 18.61
N VAL A 380 7.03 -7.13 17.36
CA VAL A 380 6.70 -7.99 16.20
C VAL A 380 7.98 -8.59 15.60
N PRO A 381 8.23 -9.90 15.79
CA PRO A 381 9.43 -10.55 15.27
C PRO A 381 9.42 -10.64 13.74
N GLY A 382 10.61 -10.60 13.15
CA GLY A 382 10.80 -10.72 11.70
C GLY A 382 10.36 -9.49 10.91
N ILE A 383 10.31 -8.31 11.54
CA ILE A 383 10.18 -7.02 10.85
C ILE A 383 11.57 -6.41 10.65
N SER A 384 11.99 -6.29 9.38
CA SER A 384 13.22 -5.65 8.94
C SER A 384 13.13 -4.13 9.11
N ARG A 385 12.29 -3.45 8.32
CA ARG A 385 12.11 -2.00 8.40
C ARG A 385 10.64 -1.59 8.50
N ILE A 386 10.43 -0.36 8.95
CA ILE A 386 9.14 0.32 8.90
C ILE A 386 9.31 1.50 7.94
N LEU A 387 8.34 1.70 7.08
CA LEU A 387 8.33 2.68 6.01
C LEU A 387 7.08 3.56 6.14
N TYR A 388 7.17 4.77 5.64
CA TYR A 388 6.08 5.73 5.61
C TYR A 388 5.74 6.09 4.15
N ASP A 389 4.49 5.90 3.73
CA ASP A 389 4.10 6.16 2.34
C ASP A 389 3.86 7.65 2.09
N LEU A 390 4.63 8.22 1.15
CA LEU A 390 4.61 9.64 0.80
C LEU A 390 3.64 9.97 -0.34
N THR A 391 3.03 8.97 -0.96
CA THR A 391 2.39 9.15 -2.27
C THR A 391 0.96 9.66 -2.13
N SER A 392 0.51 10.62 -2.94
CA SER A 392 -0.91 11.00 -2.97
C SER A 392 -1.72 10.07 -3.89
N LYS A 393 -3.06 10.11 -3.78
CA LYS A 393 -3.98 9.54 -4.78
C LYS A 393 -4.49 10.66 -5.69
N PRO A 394 -4.22 10.63 -7.00
CA PRO A 394 -3.29 9.77 -7.76
C PRO A 394 -1.79 10.13 -7.55
N PRO A 395 -0.81 9.30 -7.98
CA PRO A 395 -0.94 8.07 -8.77
C PRO A 395 -1.14 6.79 -7.94
N ALA A 396 -1.04 6.87 -6.62
CA ALA A 396 -1.29 5.73 -5.74
C ALA A 396 -2.79 5.54 -5.48
N THR A 397 -3.15 4.50 -4.73
CA THR A 397 -4.48 4.40 -4.10
C THR A 397 -4.38 4.36 -2.57
N THR A 398 -5.50 4.15 -1.89
CA THR A 398 -5.53 4.02 -0.43
C THR A 398 -4.86 2.71 0.03
N GLU A 399 -5.21 1.58 -0.57
CA GLU A 399 -4.65 0.25 -0.25
C GLU A 399 -3.47 -0.10 -1.19
N TRP A 400 -2.60 -1.04 -0.82
CA TRP A 400 -1.42 -1.42 -1.61
C TRP A 400 -1.56 -2.73 -2.41
N GLU A 401 -2.33 -3.65 -1.83
CA GLU A 401 -2.76 -5.01 -2.25
C GLU A 401 -1.71 -6.10 -2.37
#